data_AF-T1A8F8-F1
#
_entry.id   AF-T1A8F8-F1
#
_cell.length_a   1.000
_cell.length_b   1.000
_cell.length_c   1.000
_cell.angle_alpha   90.00
_cell.angle_beta   90.00
_cell.angle_gamma   90.00
#
_symmetry.space_group_name_H-M   'P 1'
#
loop_
_entity.id
_entity.type
_entity.pdbx_description
1 polymer ?
#
loop_
_entity_poly.entity_id
_entity_poly.type
_entity_poly.pdbx_seq_one_letter_code
_entity_poly.pdbx_strand_id
1 'polypeptide(L)'
;MSGAPRREWFNWYPGRGAAARAQALAGSDAARGRGLWRDAWARLRRNRAAMLSLIVLSLITVGCIVLPWVWPYNYATPDWDLLNHGPTLAGMHWFGTDGLGRDLFVRVLWGCRISLMVGVVATLVTLLIGVTWGAVAG
;
A
#
# COMPACT_ATOMS: atom_id res chain seq x y z
N MET A 1 57.94 -45.08 -9.81
CA MET A 1 56.47 -44.88 -9.84
C MET A 1 56.21 -43.38 -9.94
N SER A 2 56.20 -42.84 -11.16
CA SER A 2 56.09 -41.40 -11.44
C SER A 2 54.75 -41.15 -12.13
N GLY A 3 53.83 -40.50 -11.42
CA GLY A 3 52.53 -40.10 -11.95
C GLY A 3 52.69 -38.92 -12.89
N ALA A 4 52.48 -39.14 -14.19
CA ALA A 4 52.43 -38.06 -15.16
C ALA A 4 51.11 -37.27 -15.03
N PRO A 5 51.13 -35.93 -15.11
CA PRO A 5 49.94 -35.09 -14.97
C PRO A 5 49.03 -35.23 -16.20
N ARG A 6 47.76 -35.56 -15.98
CA ARG A 6 46.72 -35.52 -17.03
C ARG A 6 46.65 -34.12 -17.62
N ARG A 7 47.04 -34.01 -18.87
CA ARG A 7 47.03 -32.80 -19.69
C ARG A 7 45.60 -32.54 -20.18
N GLU A 8 44.86 -31.64 -19.54
CA GLU A 8 43.44 -31.35 -19.80
C GLU A 8 43.18 -30.33 -20.94
N TRP A 9 44.09 -30.17 -21.90
CA TRP A 9 44.04 -29.12 -22.92
C TRP A 9 43.07 -29.41 -24.09
N PHE A 10 42.36 -30.54 -24.05
CA PHE A 10 41.51 -31.01 -25.15
C PHE A 10 40.18 -31.59 -24.65
N ASN A 11 39.38 -30.75 -23.99
CA ASN A 11 38.01 -31.11 -23.62
C ASN A 11 37.04 -30.83 -24.79
N TRP A 12 37.04 -31.73 -25.79
CA TRP A 12 36.17 -31.68 -26.98
C TRP A 12 34.77 -32.27 -26.72
N TYR A 13 34.16 -31.96 -25.58
CA TYR A 13 32.77 -32.35 -25.29
C TYR A 13 31.83 -31.19 -25.65
N PRO A 14 31.05 -31.27 -26.76
CA PRO A 14 30.12 -30.22 -27.17
C PRO A 14 28.99 -29.99 -26.14
N GLY A 15 28.73 -30.97 -25.25
CA GLY A 15 27.59 -30.96 -24.34
C GLY A 15 27.77 -30.17 -23.04
N ARG A 16 28.99 -30.02 -22.50
CA ARG A 16 29.18 -29.32 -21.20
C ARG A 16 29.07 -27.81 -21.33
N GLY A 17 29.61 -27.24 -22.41
CA GLY A 17 29.50 -25.82 -22.73
C GLY A 17 28.09 -25.43 -23.17
N ALA A 18 27.39 -26.31 -23.91
CA ALA A 18 26.02 -26.07 -24.34
C ALA A 18 25.04 -26.09 -23.16
N ALA A 19 25.16 -27.03 -22.22
CA ALA A 19 24.33 -27.06 -21.01
C ALA A 19 24.62 -25.86 -20.09
N ALA A 20 25.88 -25.50 -19.89
CA ALA A 20 26.25 -24.32 -19.10
C ALA A 20 25.79 -23.01 -19.77
N ARG A 21 25.88 -22.89 -21.11
CA ARG A 21 25.36 -21.75 -21.87
C ARG A 21 23.84 -21.72 -21.89
N ALA A 22 23.16 -22.86 -21.97
CA ALA A 22 21.71 -22.95 -21.85
C ALA A 22 21.23 -22.57 -20.45
N GLN A 23 21.95 -22.96 -19.39
CA GLN A 23 21.68 -22.52 -18.02
C GLN A 23 21.95 -21.02 -17.82
N ALA A 24 23.01 -20.48 -18.43
CA ALA A 24 23.30 -19.03 -18.40
C ALA A 24 22.28 -18.20 -19.21
N LEU A 25 21.81 -18.72 -20.35
CA LEU A 25 20.74 -18.12 -21.16
C LEU A 25 19.37 -18.23 -20.46
N ALA A 26 19.08 -19.36 -19.81
CA ALA A 26 17.88 -19.53 -18.99
C ALA A 26 17.90 -18.64 -17.73
N GLY A 27 19.07 -18.41 -17.13
CA GLY A 27 19.25 -17.49 -16.01
C GLY A 27 19.06 -16.01 -16.41
N SER A 28 19.43 -15.65 -17.63
CA SER A 28 19.18 -14.30 -18.18
C SER A 28 17.74 -14.12 -18.67
N ASP A 29 17.06 -15.19 -19.08
CA ASP A 29 15.61 -15.18 -19.33
C ASP A 29 14.79 -15.06 -18.05
N ALA A 30 15.26 -15.57 -16.92
CA ALA A 30 14.65 -15.30 -15.60
C ALA A 30 14.77 -13.83 -15.18
N ALA A 31 15.75 -13.09 -15.72
CA ALA A 31 15.91 -11.64 -15.58
C ALA A 31 15.11 -10.84 -16.62
N ARG A 32 14.42 -11.48 -17.58
CA ARG A 32 13.47 -10.79 -18.47
C ARG A 32 12.24 -10.35 -17.67
N GLY A 33 12.32 -9.12 -17.18
CA GLY A 33 11.23 -8.14 -17.08
C GLY A 33 9.81 -8.69 -16.95
N ARG A 34 9.50 -9.41 -15.88
CA ARG A 34 8.12 -9.35 -15.38
C ARG A 34 7.91 -7.93 -14.91
N GLY A 35 6.87 -7.26 -15.40
CA GLY A 35 6.63 -5.85 -15.06
C GLY A 35 6.61 -5.68 -13.54
N LEU A 36 7.43 -4.75 -13.03
CA LEU A 36 7.58 -4.47 -11.59
C LEU A 36 6.22 -4.32 -10.89
N TRP A 37 5.25 -3.71 -11.58
CA TRP A 37 3.87 -3.55 -11.13
C TRP A 37 3.12 -4.88 -10.96
N ARG A 38 3.25 -5.82 -11.91
CA ARG A 38 2.61 -7.14 -11.84
C ARG A 38 3.20 -7.96 -10.70
N ASP A 39 4.51 -7.90 -10.51
CA ASP A 39 5.20 -8.62 -9.43
C ASP A 39 4.86 -8.01 -8.05
N ALA A 40 4.79 -6.69 -7.93
CA ALA A 40 4.34 -6.01 -6.72
C ALA A 40 2.88 -6.36 -6.38
N TRP A 41 1.98 -6.32 -7.37
CA TRP A 41 0.56 -6.64 -7.19
C TRP A 41 0.31 -8.12 -6.84
N ALA A 42 1.11 -9.04 -7.41
CA ALA A 42 1.06 -10.45 -7.06
C ALA A 42 1.50 -10.69 -5.61
N ARG A 43 2.55 -9.99 -5.15
CA ARG A 43 3.04 -10.08 -3.76
C ARG A 43 2.02 -9.52 -2.77
N LEU A 44 1.40 -8.37 -3.08
CA LEU A 44 0.41 -7.76 -2.21
C LEU A 44 -0.81 -8.67 -2.01
N ARG A 45 -1.37 -9.21 -3.10
CA ARG A 45 -2.54 -10.12 -3.03
C ARG A 45 -2.28 -11.43 -2.30
N ARG A 46 -1.04 -11.89 -2.27
CA ARG A 46 -0.66 -13.12 -1.56
C ARG A 46 -0.63 -12.93 -0.04
N ASN A 47 -0.50 -11.69 0.43
CA ASN A 47 -0.47 -11.37 1.85
C ASN A 47 -1.87 -11.00 2.36
N ARG A 48 -2.51 -11.92 3.08
CA ARG A 48 -3.86 -11.72 3.64
C ARG A 48 -3.94 -10.54 4.61
N ALA A 49 -2.90 -10.30 5.40
CA ALA A 49 -2.86 -9.17 6.32
C ALA A 49 -2.79 -7.82 5.58
N ALA A 50 -1.99 -7.75 4.51
CA ALA A 50 -1.90 -6.55 3.68
C ALA A 50 -3.18 -6.31 2.86
N MET A 51 -3.86 -7.38 2.44
CA MET A 51 -5.17 -7.27 1.78
C MET A 51 -6.27 -6.82 2.72
N LEU A 52 -6.28 -7.32 3.97
CA LEU A 52 -7.23 -6.87 4.99
C LEU A 52 -7.08 -5.37 5.27
N SER A 53 -5.84 -4.91 5.48
CA SER A 53 -5.59 -3.48 5.70
C SER A 53 -5.98 -2.64 4.48
N LEU A 54 -5.72 -3.12 3.26
CA LEU A 54 -6.14 -2.44 2.04
C LEU A 54 -7.68 -2.32 1.95
N ILE A 55 -8.42 -3.37 2.29
CA ILE A 55 -9.89 -3.35 2.27
C ILE A 55 -10.43 -2.37 3.31
N VAL A 56 -9.95 -2.46 4.55
CA VAL A 56 -10.38 -1.59 5.65
C VAL A 56 -10.07 -0.13 5.33
N LEU A 57 -8.85 0.17 4.87
CA LEU A 57 -8.46 1.52 4.48
C LEU A 57 -9.31 2.03 3.31
N SER A 58 -9.58 1.19 2.31
CA SER A 58 -10.43 1.57 1.18
C SER A 58 -11.86 1.89 1.62
N LEU A 59 -12.45 1.06 2.50
CA LEU A 59 -13.78 1.30 3.06
C LEU A 59 -13.85 2.61 3.85
N ILE A 60 -12.86 2.87 4.70
CA ILE A 60 -12.78 4.12 5.46
C ILE A 60 -12.60 5.31 4.50
N THR A 61 -11.74 5.19 3.50
CA THR A 61 -11.47 6.26 2.53
C THR A 61 -12.73 6.61 1.73
N VAL A 62 -13.41 5.59 1.19
CA VAL A 62 -14.68 5.79 0.48
C VAL A 62 -15.73 6.37 1.41
N GLY A 63 -15.83 5.87 2.64
CA GLY A 63 -16.72 6.41 3.66
C GLY A 63 -16.47 7.90 3.91
N CYS A 64 -15.22 8.30 4.18
CA CYS A 64 -14.89 9.70 4.48
C CYS A 64 -15.06 10.64 3.26
N ILE A 65 -15.02 10.14 2.02
CA ILE A 65 -15.27 10.93 0.80
C ILE A 65 -16.77 11.03 0.47
N VAL A 66 -17.53 9.94 0.62
CA VAL A 66 -18.94 9.86 0.22
C VAL A 66 -19.88 10.37 1.31
N LEU A 67 -19.58 10.14 2.59
CA LEU A 67 -20.47 10.54 3.69
C LEU A 67 -20.74 12.06 3.78
N PRO A 68 -19.80 12.97 3.48
CA PRO A 68 -20.12 14.40 3.45
C PRO A 68 -21.25 14.77 2.47
N TRP A 69 -21.48 13.94 1.44
CA TRP A 69 -22.57 14.15 0.49
C TRP A 69 -23.89 13.50 0.91
N VAL A 70 -23.82 12.44 1.73
CA VAL A 70 -24.99 11.68 2.18
C VAL A 70 -25.51 12.18 3.52
N TRP A 71 -24.65 12.76 4.35
CA TRP A 71 -25.01 13.14 5.72
C TRP A 71 -25.80 14.46 5.73
N PRO A 72 -27.00 14.48 6.32
CA PRO A 72 -27.89 15.65 6.28
C PRO A 72 -27.48 16.77 7.25
N TYR A 73 -26.60 16.49 8.22
CA TYR A 73 -26.15 17.46 9.23
C TYR A 73 -24.89 18.20 8.79
N ASN A 74 -24.93 19.52 8.89
CA ASN A 74 -23.84 20.39 8.48
C ASN A 74 -22.81 20.53 9.61
N TYR A 75 -21.52 20.63 9.27
CA TYR A 75 -20.43 20.79 10.25
C TYR A 75 -20.61 22.02 11.17
N ALA A 76 -21.35 23.02 10.68
CA ALA A 76 -21.45 24.35 11.28
C ALA A 76 -22.83 24.66 11.91
N THR A 77 -23.81 23.76 11.85
CA THR A 77 -25.14 24.00 12.44
C THR A 77 -25.23 23.38 13.83
N PRO A 78 -25.08 24.15 14.91
CA PRO A 78 -25.29 23.66 16.27
C PRO A 78 -26.78 23.43 16.55
N ASP A 79 -27.10 22.28 17.13
CA ASP A 79 -28.44 21.94 17.58
C ASP A 79 -28.56 22.21 19.09
N TRP A 80 -29.15 23.35 19.44
CA TRP A 80 -29.17 23.85 20.83
C TRP A 80 -30.07 23.05 21.77
N ASP A 81 -30.99 22.23 21.22
CA ASP A 81 -31.84 21.36 22.04
C ASP A 81 -31.14 20.05 22.43
N LEU A 82 -30.01 19.73 21.80
CA LEU A 82 -29.29 18.47 21.97
C LEU A 82 -27.86 18.71 22.49
N LEU A 83 -27.67 19.56 23.50
CA LEU A 83 -26.35 19.76 24.12
C LEU A 83 -25.91 18.54 24.94
N ASN A 84 -24.65 18.12 24.75
CA ASN A 84 -24.03 17.00 25.49
C ASN A 84 -24.88 15.72 25.50
N HIS A 85 -25.59 15.46 24.40
CA HIS A 85 -26.47 14.31 24.31
C HIS A 85 -25.69 13.06 23.90
N GLY A 86 -25.98 11.93 24.54
CA GLY A 86 -25.34 10.65 24.26
C GLY A 86 -25.65 10.11 22.86
N PRO A 87 -24.91 9.07 22.41
CA PRO A 87 -25.07 8.48 21.09
C PRO A 87 -26.50 7.96 20.90
N THR A 88 -27.15 8.42 19.84
CA THR A 88 -28.57 8.13 19.56
C THR A 88 -28.78 7.81 18.09
N LEU A 89 -29.43 6.67 17.82
CA LEU A 89 -29.78 6.25 16.47
C LEU A 89 -30.99 7.02 15.93
N ALA A 90 -31.93 7.41 16.81
CA ALA A 90 -33.16 8.11 16.45
C ALA A 90 -32.92 9.56 15.96
N GLY A 91 -31.93 10.25 16.54
CA GLY A 91 -31.52 11.60 16.12
C GLY A 91 -30.38 11.61 15.11
N MET A 92 -30.02 10.45 14.54
CA MET A 92 -28.85 10.24 13.66
C MET A 92 -27.49 10.66 14.25
N HIS A 93 -27.39 11.04 15.53
CA HIS A 93 -26.12 11.34 16.20
C HIS A 93 -25.42 10.06 16.68
N TRP A 94 -24.80 9.32 15.77
CA TRP A 94 -24.14 8.05 16.08
C TRP A 94 -23.08 8.13 17.18
N PHE A 95 -22.34 9.23 17.26
CA PHE A 95 -21.34 9.47 18.31
C PHE A 95 -21.79 10.48 19.37
N GLY A 96 -23.04 10.96 19.29
CA GLY A 96 -23.55 12.01 20.15
C GLY A 96 -23.12 13.42 19.71
N THR A 97 -23.44 14.39 20.56
CA THR A 97 -23.20 15.82 20.32
C THR A 97 -22.21 16.40 21.33
N ASP A 98 -21.50 17.46 20.94
CA ASP A 98 -20.60 18.19 21.85
C ASP A 98 -21.35 19.22 22.73
N GLY A 99 -20.59 19.95 23.57
CA GLY A 99 -21.13 21.00 24.44
C GLY A 99 -21.70 22.22 23.72
N LEU A 100 -21.60 22.27 22.39
CA LEU A 100 -22.24 23.26 21.52
C LEU A 100 -23.34 22.62 20.64
N GLY A 101 -23.75 21.39 20.92
CA GLY A 101 -24.79 20.70 20.16
C GLY A 101 -24.36 20.26 18.76
N ARG A 102 -23.05 20.14 18.49
CA ARG A 102 -22.53 19.72 17.18
C ARG A 102 -22.32 18.22 17.12
N ASP A 103 -22.66 17.62 15.99
CA ASP A 103 -22.49 16.19 15.74
C ASP A 103 -21.01 15.77 15.73
N LEU A 104 -20.63 14.86 16.64
CA LEU A 104 -19.28 14.34 16.76
C LEU A 104 -18.89 13.41 15.61
N PHE A 105 -19.84 12.65 15.05
CA PHE A 105 -19.61 11.75 13.93
C PHE A 105 -19.18 12.52 12.67
N VAL A 106 -19.89 13.61 12.37
CA VAL A 106 -19.52 14.51 11.26
C VAL A 106 -18.11 15.06 11.46
N ARG A 107 -17.76 15.49 12.67
CA ARG A 107 -16.42 16.03 12.97
C ARG A 107 -15.32 14.99 12.79
N VAL A 108 -15.55 13.75 13.21
CA VAL A 108 -14.60 12.65 13.01
C VAL A 108 -14.38 12.39 11.52
N LEU A 109 -15.44 12.40 10.70
CA LEU A 109 -15.31 12.22 9.25
C LEU A 109 -14.54 13.35 8.58
N TRP A 110 -14.78 14.59 8.98
CA TRP A 110 -14.00 15.74 8.49
C TRP A 110 -12.53 15.62 8.88
N GLY A 111 -12.23 15.21 10.12
CA GLY A 111 -10.87 14.91 10.55
C GLY A 111 -10.22 13.78 9.75
N CYS A 112 -10.98 12.71 9.46
CA CYS A 112 -10.53 11.58 8.64
C CYS A 112 -10.06 12.02 7.25
N ARG A 113 -10.78 12.94 6.58
CA ARG A 113 -10.38 13.49 5.26
C ARG A 113 -9.02 14.18 5.32
N ILE A 114 -8.79 15.00 6.36
CA ILE A 114 -7.52 15.70 6.56
C ILE A 114 -6.40 14.69 6.80
N SER A 115 -6.62 13.69 7.66
CA SER A 115 -5.62 12.64 7.93
C SER A 115 -5.25 11.84 6.68
N LEU A 116 -6.23 11.52 5.83
CA LEU A 116 -5.98 10.85 4.55
C LEU A 116 -5.12 11.71 3.61
N MET A 117 -5.42 13.01 3.50
CA MET A 117 -4.61 13.93 2.69
C MET A 117 -3.18 14.01 3.20
N VAL A 118 -2.98 14.14 4.51
CA VAL A 118 -1.63 14.18 5.12
C VAL A 118 -0.88 12.86 4.87
N GLY A 119 -1.54 11.71 5.00
CA GLY A 119 -0.93 10.41 4.73
C GLY A 119 -0.46 10.27 3.27
N VAL A 120 -1.26 10.72 2.31
CA VAL A 120 -0.89 10.71 0.87
C VAL A 120 0.28 11.65 0.61
N VAL A 121 0.24 12.87 1.13
CA VAL A 121 1.34 13.84 0.95
C VAL A 121 2.63 13.31 1.58
N ALA A 122 2.56 12.76 2.81
CA ALA A 122 3.72 12.20 3.50
C ALA A 122 4.35 11.03 2.75
N THR A 123 3.52 10.11 2.21
CA THR A 123 4.02 8.97 1.42
C THR A 123 4.63 9.42 0.10
N LEU A 124 4.07 10.42 -0.58
CA LEU A 124 4.68 11.00 -1.79
C LEU A 124 6.03 11.66 -1.50
N VAL A 125 6.13 12.46 -0.45
CA VAL A 125 7.41 13.09 -0.06
C VAL A 125 8.44 12.03 0.29
N THR A 126 8.04 11.01 1.06
CA THR A 126 8.91 9.89 1.43
C THR A 126 9.39 9.13 0.19
N LEU A 127 8.50 8.87 -0.77
CA LEU A 127 8.83 8.21 -2.03
C LEU A 127 9.82 9.06 -2.83
N LEU A 128 9.58 10.36 -2.97
CA LEU A 128 10.46 11.26 -3.72
C LEU A 128 11.87 11.28 -3.12
N ILE A 129 11.99 11.46 -1.80
CA ILE A 129 13.29 11.49 -1.12
C ILE A 129 13.96 10.12 -1.18
N GLY A 130 13.22 9.04 -0.91
CA GLY A 130 13.77 7.68 -0.91
C GLY A 130 14.25 7.23 -2.29
N VAL A 131 13.49 7.56 -3.34
CA VAL A 131 13.85 7.20 -4.73
C VAL A 131 15.03 8.04 -5.22
N THR A 132 15.06 9.36 -4.96
CA THR A 132 16.19 10.19 -5.38
C THR A 132 17.47 9.76 -4.66
N TRP A 133 17.41 9.54 -3.35
CA TRP A 133 18.57 9.09 -2.58
C TRP A 133 19.03 7.69 -3.01
N GLY A 134 18.09 6.76 -3.20
CA GLY A 134 18.39 5.41 -3.67
C GLY A 134 19.01 5.39 -5.08
N ALA A 135 18.59 6.30 -5.96
CA ALA A 135 19.16 6.43 -7.30
C ALA A 135 20.57 7.05 -7.31
N VAL A 136 20.94 7.85 -6.29
CA VAL A 136 22.29 8.43 -6.17
C VAL A 136 23.27 7.43 -5.53
N ALA A 137 22.81 6.60 -4.60
CA ALA A 137 23.65 5.67 -3.85
C ALA A 137 23.88 4.31 -4.53
N GLY A 138 23.03 3.94 -5.49
CA GLY A 138 23.12 2.70 -6.28
C GLY A 138 23.90 2.88 -7.57
#